data_AF-A0A8B7DDC9-F1
#
_entry.id   AF-A0A8B7DDC9-F1
#
_cell.length_a   1.000
_cell.length_b   1.000
_cell.length_c   1.000
_cell.angle_alpha   90.00
_cell.angle_beta   90.00
_cell.angle_gamma   90.00
#
_symmetry.space_group_name_H-M   'P 1'
#
loop_
_entity.id
_entity.type
_entity.pdbx_description
1 polymer ?
#
loop_
_entity_poly.entity_id
_entity_poly.type
_entity_poly.pdbx_seq_one_letter_code
_entity_poly.pdbx_strand_id
1 'polypeptide(L)'
;MNWGLTKVFNAIEKAIELKFNSVKINCVVMKGLNDDELIEFVNFTQNKPVDVRFIEYMPFDGNKWAPVKFVPYGEMLKLIFQKFPDIVKVEDDPNDTAKTYKVPDFKGRFGFITSMSEHFCGTCNRLRLTADGNLKVCLFGPNEVSLRDLIRSGASDTDLLNIISIAVGSKKKQHAVVRSYPIVYQPIPLLGNIIHNTSIFFRNISVRYLYVSSINRKLTHVTKNGEVMMVDTSDKMSTRRTASACGQVKVNVEIMNQIKKNLLKKGDVLNVAKIAGIMAAKKTQDLIPLCHNINLSKIDVNIYLIESESVVKVECCVSAEGQTGVEMEALTAVSISCLTIYDMCKALSHDIVIQSILLNSKCGGKKNFIRSVL
;
A
#
# COMPACT_ATOMS: atom_id res chain seq x y z
N MET A 1 24.13 -13.04 21.47
CA MET A 1 25.08 -11.90 21.43
C MET A 1 24.39 -10.74 20.70
N ASN A 2 23.85 -9.75 21.43
CA ASN A 2 22.92 -8.74 20.91
C ASN A 2 23.58 -7.35 20.80
N TRP A 3 24.71 -7.27 20.08
CA TRP A 3 25.56 -6.06 20.01
C TRP A 3 24.82 -4.77 19.57
N GLY A 4 23.73 -4.90 18.81
CA GLY A 4 22.91 -3.75 18.39
C GLY A 4 22.07 -3.16 19.51
N LEU A 5 21.37 -4.00 20.29
CA LEU A 5 20.44 -3.56 21.33
C LEU A 5 21.18 -2.84 22.47
N THR A 6 22.32 -3.39 22.91
CA THR A 6 23.15 -2.75 23.95
C THR A 6 23.61 -1.35 23.54
N LYS A 7 23.98 -1.15 22.26
CA LYS A 7 24.34 0.17 21.75
C LYS A 7 23.17 1.16 21.78
N VAL A 8 21.96 0.70 21.45
CA VAL A 8 20.74 1.54 21.51
C VAL A 8 20.44 1.96 22.94
N PHE A 9 20.49 1.04 23.91
CA PHE A 9 20.29 1.38 25.33
C PHE A 9 21.35 2.35 25.83
N ASN A 10 22.63 2.12 25.51
CA ASN A 10 23.69 3.06 25.90
C ASN A 10 23.48 4.46 25.31
N ALA A 11 22.97 4.57 24.08
CA ALA A 11 22.64 5.86 23.48
C ALA A 11 21.46 6.56 24.18
N ILE A 12 20.43 5.80 24.58
CA ILE A 12 19.28 6.31 25.36
C ILE A 12 19.77 6.85 26.70
N GLU A 13 20.56 6.07 27.45
CA GLU A 13 21.11 6.50 28.73
C GLU A 13 21.97 7.75 28.57
N LYS A 14 22.82 7.80 27.53
CA LYS A 14 23.65 8.97 27.27
C LYS A 14 22.82 10.22 26.94
N ALA A 15 21.74 10.08 26.19
CA ALA A 15 20.84 11.19 25.90
C ALA A 15 20.15 11.73 27.16
N ILE A 16 19.78 10.84 28.09
CA ILE A 16 19.22 11.21 29.41
C ILE A 16 20.29 11.93 30.25
N GLU A 17 21.51 11.40 30.30
CA GLU A 17 22.64 12.00 31.03
C GLU A 17 22.95 13.42 30.52
N LEU A 18 22.92 13.60 29.20
CA LEU A 18 23.10 14.89 28.53
C LEU A 18 21.87 15.82 28.65
N LYS A 19 20.82 15.40 29.38
CA LYS A 19 19.60 16.18 29.65
C LYS A 19 18.91 16.68 28.39
N PHE A 20 18.79 15.82 27.37
CA PHE A 20 17.95 16.11 26.22
C PHE A 20 16.51 16.43 26.68
N ASN A 21 15.91 17.49 26.14
CA ASN A 21 14.56 17.94 26.51
C ASN A 21 13.49 16.84 26.40
N SER A 22 13.68 15.89 25.49
CA SER A 22 12.80 14.73 25.35
C SER A 22 13.53 13.58 24.64
N VAL A 23 13.46 12.39 25.23
CA VAL A 23 13.94 11.14 24.61
C VAL A 23 12.72 10.28 24.30
N LYS A 24 12.42 10.13 23.01
CA LYS A 24 11.25 9.39 22.51
C LYS A 24 11.68 8.04 21.92
N ILE A 25 11.07 6.97 22.40
CA ILE A 25 11.31 5.61 21.92
C ILE A 25 10.08 5.18 21.14
N ASN A 26 10.22 4.93 19.84
CA ASN A 26 9.12 4.49 18.99
C ASN A 26 9.21 2.99 18.79
N CYS A 27 8.16 2.26 19.16
CA CYS A 27 8.04 0.82 19.03
C CYS A 27 6.87 0.50 18.12
N VAL A 28 7.12 -0.11 16.96
CA VAL A 28 6.05 -0.67 16.13
C VAL A 28 5.66 -2.01 16.71
N VAL A 29 4.40 -2.16 17.11
CA VAL A 29 3.90 -3.35 17.80
C VAL A 29 3.31 -4.32 16.80
N MET A 30 3.78 -5.57 16.84
CA MET A 30 3.41 -6.65 15.94
C MET A 30 3.02 -7.89 16.75
N LYS A 31 1.84 -8.43 16.47
CA LYS A 31 1.30 -9.62 17.14
C LYS A 31 2.19 -10.85 16.92
N GLY A 32 2.47 -11.58 18.00
CA GLY A 32 3.34 -12.75 18.03
C GLY A 32 4.82 -12.44 17.78
N LEU A 33 5.24 -11.18 17.91
CA LEU A 33 6.63 -10.76 17.75
C LEU A 33 7.15 -9.97 18.95
N ASN A 34 6.43 -8.92 19.35
CA ASN A 34 6.84 -8.03 20.45
C ASN A 34 5.65 -7.43 21.21
N ASP A 35 4.44 -7.97 21.03
CA ASP A 35 3.23 -7.56 21.73
C ASP A 35 3.24 -7.96 23.22
N ASP A 36 4.03 -8.96 23.58
CA ASP A 36 4.32 -9.35 24.96
C ASP A 36 5.25 -8.36 25.69
N GLU A 37 6.07 -7.59 24.96
CA GLU A 37 7.02 -6.61 25.53
C GLU A 37 6.35 -5.29 25.98
N LEU A 38 5.06 -5.08 25.71
CA LEU A 38 4.34 -3.83 26.03
C LEU A 38 4.52 -3.40 27.50
N ILE A 39 4.38 -4.35 28.42
CA ILE A 39 4.48 -4.09 29.87
C ILE A 39 5.91 -3.75 30.27
N GLU A 40 6.91 -4.39 29.66
CA GLU A 40 8.32 -4.12 29.91
C GLU A 40 8.69 -2.71 29.47
N PHE A 41 8.19 -2.28 28.30
CA PHE A 41 8.33 -0.91 27.82
C PHE A 41 7.66 0.12 28.73
N VAL A 42 6.48 -0.18 29.28
CA VAL A 42 5.86 0.72 30.28
C VAL A 42 6.68 0.77 31.56
N ASN A 43 7.14 -0.37 32.08
CA ASN A 43 8.04 -0.42 33.24
C ASN A 43 9.35 0.34 33.02
N PHE A 44 9.87 0.35 31.79
CA PHE A 44 11.07 1.11 31.43
C PHE A 44 10.91 2.62 31.71
N THR A 45 9.69 3.14 31.66
CA THR A 45 9.37 4.55 31.97
C THR A 45 9.32 4.86 33.46
N GLN A 46 9.37 3.85 34.35
CA GLN A 46 9.28 4.04 35.80
C GLN A 46 10.39 4.96 36.31
N ASN A 47 11.64 4.58 36.04
CA ASN A 47 12.81 5.25 36.60
C ASN A 47 13.50 6.20 35.60
N LYS A 48 12.98 6.29 34.37
CA LYS A 48 13.60 7.04 33.28
C LYS A 48 12.63 8.07 32.71
N PRO A 49 13.07 9.32 32.49
CA PRO A 49 12.25 10.37 31.89
C PRO A 49 12.17 10.21 30.35
N VAL A 50 11.64 9.08 29.90
CA VAL A 50 11.49 8.75 28.47
C VAL A 50 10.03 8.64 28.08
N ASP A 51 9.77 8.92 26.80
CA ASP A 51 8.46 8.83 26.18
C ASP A 51 8.40 7.60 25.27
N VAL A 52 7.78 6.51 25.71
CA VAL A 52 7.60 5.33 24.85
C VAL A 52 6.34 5.49 23.99
N ARG A 53 6.43 5.23 22.69
CA ARG A 53 5.34 5.38 21.73
C ARG A 53 5.11 4.08 21.00
N PHE A 54 3.99 3.44 21.30
CA PHE A 54 3.53 2.26 20.59
C PHE A 54 2.85 2.68 19.30
N ILE A 55 3.32 2.15 18.18
CA ILE A 55 2.84 2.47 16.85
C ILE A 55 2.15 1.23 16.30
N GLU A 56 0.92 1.41 15.87
CA GLU A 56 0.18 0.38 15.16
C GLU A 56 0.90 -0.05 13.88
N TYR A 57 1.06 -1.36 13.71
CA TYR A 57 1.64 -1.93 12.51
C TYR A 57 0.74 -1.69 11.30
N MET A 58 1.19 -0.82 10.41
CA MET A 58 0.46 -0.40 9.21
C MET A 58 1.16 -0.87 7.93
N PRO A 59 0.42 -0.99 6.81
CA PRO A 59 1.02 -1.35 5.53
C PRO A 59 1.96 -0.25 5.05
N PHE A 60 3.14 -0.64 4.57
CA PHE A 60 4.12 0.23 3.94
C PHE A 60 4.72 -0.46 2.72
N ASP A 61 5.12 0.32 1.73
CA ASP A 61 5.84 -0.21 0.56
C ASP A 61 7.09 -0.97 1.01
N GLY A 62 7.15 -2.25 0.67
CA GLY A 62 8.28 -3.13 1.00
C GLY A 62 8.22 -3.80 2.38
N ASN A 63 7.21 -3.53 3.22
CA ASN A 63 7.01 -4.31 4.45
C ASN A 63 6.10 -5.54 4.19
N LYS A 64 6.35 -6.65 4.90
CA LYS A 64 5.52 -7.87 4.82
C LYS A 64 4.25 -7.74 5.67
N TRP A 65 3.47 -6.68 5.43
CA TRP A 65 2.28 -6.40 6.23
C TRP A 65 1.26 -7.54 6.13
N ALA A 66 0.69 -7.88 7.28
CA ALA A 66 -0.30 -8.93 7.41
C ALA A 66 -1.30 -8.55 8.51
N PRO A 67 -2.63 -8.63 8.26
CA PRO A 67 -3.64 -8.27 9.25
C PRO A 67 -3.51 -9.06 10.56
N VAL A 68 -3.07 -10.32 10.49
CA VAL A 68 -2.86 -11.18 11.68
C VAL A 68 -1.78 -10.63 12.62
N LYS A 69 -0.88 -9.79 12.12
CA LYS A 69 0.18 -9.15 12.92
C LYS A 69 -0.22 -7.80 13.49
N PHE A 70 -1.41 -7.30 13.16
CA PHE A 70 -1.91 -6.02 13.65
C PHE A 70 -2.41 -6.16 15.10
N VAL A 71 -2.01 -5.24 15.96
CA VAL A 71 -2.52 -5.10 17.33
C VAL A 71 -3.16 -3.72 17.45
N PRO A 72 -4.49 -3.62 17.60
CA PRO A 72 -5.16 -2.33 17.72
C PRO A 72 -4.86 -1.67 19.06
N TYR A 73 -4.89 -0.34 19.08
CA TYR A 73 -4.70 0.48 20.27
C TYR A 73 -5.56 0.05 21.46
N GLY A 74 -6.85 -0.27 21.24
CA GLY A 74 -7.72 -0.72 22.32
C GLY A 74 -7.25 -2.02 22.99
N GLU A 75 -6.65 -2.94 22.23
CA GLU A 75 -6.07 -4.18 22.76
C GLU A 75 -4.80 -3.89 23.56
N MET A 76 -3.89 -3.06 23.01
CA MET A 76 -2.66 -2.66 23.72
C MET A 76 -2.97 -1.92 25.02
N LEU A 77 -3.90 -0.96 24.99
CA LEU A 77 -4.32 -0.20 26.17
C LEU A 77 -4.95 -1.12 27.22
N LYS A 78 -5.79 -2.07 26.81
CA LYS A 78 -6.41 -3.04 27.73
C LYS A 78 -5.36 -3.89 28.44
N LEU A 79 -4.36 -4.39 27.73
CA LEU A 79 -3.27 -5.17 28.32
C LEU A 79 -2.47 -4.35 29.34
N ILE A 80 -2.16 -3.09 29.01
CA ILE A 80 -1.47 -2.19 29.94
C ILE A 80 -2.33 -1.87 31.16
N PHE A 81 -3.63 -1.57 30.96
CA PHE A 81 -4.57 -1.27 32.03
C PHE A 81 -4.74 -2.43 33.02
N GLN A 82 -4.71 -3.68 32.53
CA GLN A 82 -4.75 -4.87 33.41
C GLN A 82 -3.58 -4.93 34.39
N LYS A 83 -2.42 -4.39 34.02
CA LYS A 83 -1.22 -4.35 34.88
C LYS A 83 -1.11 -3.06 35.69
N PHE A 84 -1.53 -1.94 35.10
CA PHE A 84 -1.48 -0.60 35.67
C PHE A 84 -2.89 0.02 35.64
N PRO A 85 -3.76 -0.31 36.60
CA PRO A 85 -5.15 0.15 36.58
C PRO A 85 -5.29 1.67 36.79
N ASP A 86 -4.29 2.30 37.42
CA ASP A 86 -4.32 3.72 37.79
C ASP A 86 -3.73 4.65 36.71
N ILE A 87 -3.55 4.17 35.46
CA ILE A 87 -3.03 5.01 34.38
C ILE A 87 -3.92 6.22 34.12
N VAL A 88 -3.28 7.38 33.93
CA VAL A 88 -3.95 8.66 33.69
C VAL A 88 -3.68 9.10 32.26
N LYS A 89 -4.72 9.52 31.54
CA LYS A 89 -4.58 10.17 30.24
C LYS A 89 -3.96 11.55 30.44
N VAL A 90 -2.89 11.83 29.71
CA VAL A 90 -2.29 13.17 29.65
C VAL A 90 -3.06 14.00 28.62
N GLU A 91 -3.23 15.29 28.87
CA GLU A 91 -3.80 16.22 27.89
C GLU A 91 -2.91 16.28 26.65
N ASP A 92 -3.49 16.08 25.46
CA ASP A 92 -2.77 16.10 24.19
C ASP A 92 -2.93 17.48 23.53
N ASP A 93 -1.91 17.95 22.81
CA ASP A 93 -2.04 19.15 21.98
C ASP A 93 -3.03 18.92 20.81
N PRO A 94 -3.67 19.97 20.25
CA PRO A 94 -4.69 19.82 19.20
C PRO A 94 -4.25 19.02 17.96
N ASN A 95 -2.95 18.99 17.68
CA ASN A 95 -2.35 18.33 16.51
C ASN A 95 -1.44 17.14 16.91
N ASP A 96 -1.47 16.73 18.17
CA ASP A 96 -0.68 15.59 18.62
C ASP A 96 -1.21 14.30 18.01
N THR A 97 -0.30 13.46 17.55
CA THR A 97 -0.68 12.18 16.94
C THR A 97 -0.60 11.00 17.89
N ALA A 98 0.00 11.21 19.06
CA ALA A 98 0.12 10.18 20.07
C ALA A 98 -0.86 10.46 21.19
N LYS A 99 -1.73 9.51 21.49
CA LYS A 99 -2.58 9.54 22.69
C LYS A 99 -1.72 9.19 23.89
N THR A 100 -1.34 10.18 24.69
CA THR A 100 -0.34 10.01 25.75
C THR A 100 -0.98 9.65 27.10
N TYR A 101 -0.37 8.73 27.83
CA TYR A 101 -0.77 8.23 29.14
C TYR A 101 0.43 8.20 30.08
N LYS A 102 0.15 8.19 31.38
CA LYS A 102 1.16 8.12 32.42
C LYS A 102 0.69 7.19 33.54
N VAL A 103 1.59 6.34 34.02
CA VAL A 103 1.40 5.62 35.29
C VAL A 103 1.76 6.61 36.42
N PRO A 104 0.95 6.74 37.47
CA PRO A 104 1.31 7.53 38.65
C PRO A 104 2.71 7.19 39.16
N ASP A 105 3.43 8.20 39.65
CA ASP A 105 4.80 8.11 40.18
C ASP A 105 5.92 7.71 39.19
N PHE A 106 5.58 7.31 37.97
CA PHE A 106 6.59 7.04 36.95
C PHE A 106 7.20 8.36 36.45
N LYS A 107 8.50 8.36 36.17
CA LYS A 107 9.19 9.55 35.65
C LYS A 107 8.84 9.84 34.19
N GLY A 108 8.70 8.78 33.39
CA GLY A 108 8.36 8.87 31.98
C GLY A 108 6.87 8.74 31.71
N ARG A 109 6.55 8.56 30.43
CA ARG A 109 5.18 8.40 29.92
C ARG A 109 5.18 7.46 28.72
N PHE A 110 4.00 6.96 28.37
CA PHE A 110 3.82 6.16 27.17
C PHE A 110 2.66 6.71 26.33
N GLY A 111 2.59 6.35 25.05
CA GLY A 111 1.49 6.78 24.21
C GLY A 111 1.31 5.91 22.98
N PHE A 112 0.20 6.15 22.29
CA PHE A 112 -0.20 5.32 21.15
C PHE A 112 -0.35 6.17 19.90
N ILE A 113 0.32 5.78 18.82
CA ILE A 113 0.11 6.33 17.48
C ILE A 113 -0.86 5.38 16.75
N THR A 114 -2.12 5.78 16.71
CA THR A 114 -3.26 5.04 16.15
C THR A 114 -3.34 5.22 14.63
N SER A 115 -2.34 4.68 13.92
CA SER A 115 -2.23 4.87 12.48
C SER A 115 -3.40 4.24 11.69
N MET A 116 -4.01 3.19 12.22
CA MET A 116 -5.02 2.37 11.54
C MET A 116 -6.38 2.33 12.26
N SER A 117 -6.41 2.19 13.58
CA SER A 117 -7.68 2.00 14.32
C SER A 117 -8.45 3.30 14.54
N GLU A 118 -7.74 4.40 14.82
CA GLU A 118 -8.34 5.71 15.12
C GLU A 118 -7.52 6.84 14.48
N HIS A 119 -7.85 7.21 13.25
CA HIS A 119 -7.06 8.16 12.46
C HIS A 119 -7.04 9.59 13.05
N PHE A 120 -5.87 10.22 13.01
CA PHE A 120 -5.65 11.63 13.41
C PHE A 120 -5.48 12.59 12.22
N CYS A 121 -5.87 12.18 11.00
CA CYS A 121 -5.57 12.97 9.80
C CYS A 121 -6.26 14.35 9.77
N GLY A 122 -7.44 14.47 10.41
CA GLY A 122 -8.22 15.71 10.42
C GLY A 122 -7.53 16.89 11.12
N THR A 123 -6.60 16.61 12.05
CA THR A 123 -5.81 17.62 12.76
C THR A 123 -4.32 17.56 12.39
N CYS A 124 -3.94 16.80 11.37
CA CYS A 124 -2.54 16.65 11.00
C CYS A 124 -2.00 17.96 10.40
N ASN A 125 -1.03 18.58 11.06
CA ASN A 125 -0.33 19.79 10.61
C ASN A 125 1.07 19.51 10.03
N ARG A 126 1.43 18.24 9.79
CA ARG A 126 2.77 17.86 9.30
C ARG A 126 2.93 18.09 7.81
N LEU A 127 4.10 18.60 7.46
CA LEU A 127 4.71 18.63 6.13
C LEU A 127 6.04 17.90 6.21
N ARG A 128 6.51 17.36 5.08
CA ARG A 128 7.77 16.61 5.02
C ARG A 128 8.58 17.06 3.82
N LEU A 129 9.86 17.27 4.03
CA LEU A 129 10.85 17.35 2.96
C LEU A 129 11.54 15.97 2.86
N THR A 130 11.53 15.38 1.68
CA THR A 130 12.24 14.13 1.41
C THR A 130 13.74 14.40 1.24
N ALA A 131 14.56 13.35 1.30
CA ALA A 131 16.02 13.48 1.20
C ALA A 131 16.48 13.99 -0.19
N ASP A 132 15.69 13.72 -1.23
CA ASP A 132 15.88 14.25 -2.58
C ASP A 132 15.29 15.66 -2.78
N GLY A 133 14.71 16.25 -1.73
CA GLY A 133 14.29 17.66 -1.73
C GLY A 133 12.88 17.91 -2.28
N ASN A 134 12.01 16.90 -2.22
CA ASN A 134 10.58 17.02 -2.54
C ASN A 134 9.75 17.31 -1.30
N LEU A 135 8.78 18.22 -1.43
CA LEU A 135 7.76 18.49 -0.43
C LEU A 135 6.63 17.47 -0.55
N LYS A 136 6.30 16.85 0.58
CA LYS A 136 5.13 16.00 0.80
C LYS A 136 4.21 16.61 1.85
N VAL A 137 2.95 16.79 1.48
CA VAL A 137 1.90 17.29 2.40
C VAL A 137 1.18 16.18 3.16
N CYS A 138 1.41 14.93 2.76
CA CYS A 138 0.96 13.73 3.44
C CYS A 138 1.99 12.61 3.24
N LEU A 139 2.22 11.80 4.27
CA LEU A 139 3.16 10.67 4.21
C LEU A 139 2.78 9.67 3.11
N PHE A 140 1.47 9.45 2.91
CA PHE A 140 0.88 8.53 1.94
C PHE A 140 0.21 9.26 0.76
N GLY A 141 0.49 10.56 0.59
CA GLY A 141 0.03 11.29 -0.58
C GLY A 141 0.80 10.84 -1.81
N PRO A 142 0.13 10.61 -2.97
CA PRO A 142 0.83 10.30 -4.22
C PRO A 142 1.54 11.53 -4.79
N ASN A 143 1.15 12.73 -4.36
CA ASN A 143 1.65 13.99 -4.89
C ASN A 143 2.88 14.46 -4.12
N GLU A 144 3.89 14.89 -4.87
CA GLU A 144 5.11 15.52 -4.37
C GLU A 144 5.43 16.75 -5.21
N VAL A 145 6.10 17.74 -4.62
CA VAL A 145 6.56 18.95 -5.32
C VAL A 145 8.06 19.14 -5.11
N SER A 146 8.84 19.21 -6.17
CA SER A 146 10.31 19.38 -6.08
C SER A 146 10.69 20.81 -5.71
N LEU A 147 10.87 21.08 -4.41
CA LEU A 147 11.38 22.37 -3.94
C LEU A 147 12.84 22.56 -4.32
N ARG A 148 13.62 21.47 -4.36
CA ARG A 148 15.02 21.48 -4.80
C ARG A 148 15.17 22.07 -6.20
N ASP A 149 14.38 21.60 -7.16
CA ASP A 149 14.53 22.03 -8.55
C ASP A 149 14.03 23.47 -8.74
N LEU A 150 12.97 23.86 -8.04
CA LEU A 150 12.49 25.24 -7.99
C LEU A 150 13.56 26.20 -7.45
N ILE A 151 14.16 25.88 -6.30
CA ILE A 151 15.24 26.68 -5.71
C ILE A 151 16.44 26.76 -6.67
N ARG A 152 16.85 25.63 -7.26
CA ARG A 152 17.98 25.59 -8.21
C ARG A 152 17.72 26.36 -9.50
N SER A 153 16.45 26.50 -9.90
CA SER A 153 16.04 27.32 -11.05
C SER A 153 15.95 28.82 -10.75
N GLY A 154 16.24 29.24 -9.52
CA GLY A 154 16.22 30.65 -9.12
C GLY A 154 14.84 31.18 -8.73
N ALA A 155 13.92 30.31 -8.30
CA ALA A 155 12.61 30.72 -7.79
C ALA A 155 12.76 31.68 -6.59
N SER A 156 11.91 32.71 -6.55
CA SER A 156 11.89 33.67 -5.44
C SER A 156 11.19 33.08 -4.20
N ASP A 157 11.41 33.67 -3.02
CA ASP A 157 10.70 33.29 -1.79
C ASP A 157 9.18 33.40 -1.95
N THR A 158 8.70 34.39 -2.72
CA THR A 158 7.28 34.56 -3.03
C THR A 158 6.74 33.42 -3.90
N ASP A 159 7.52 32.93 -4.87
CA ASP A 159 7.12 31.79 -5.70
C ASP A 159 7.06 30.51 -4.87
N LEU A 160 8.06 30.30 -4.01
CA LEU A 160 8.10 29.16 -3.10
C LEU A 160 6.91 29.18 -2.12
N LEU A 161 6.60 30.33 -1.52
CA LEU A 161 5.45 30.49 -0.63
C LEU A 161 4.13 30.17 -1.33
N ASN A 162 3.95 30.65 -2.57
CA ASN A 162 2.75 30.37 -3.36
C ASN A 162 2.62 28.87 -3.65
N ILE A 163 3.70 28.23 -4.11
CA ILE A 163 3.71 26.80 -4.44
C ILE A 163 3.46 25.93 -3.21
N ILE A 164 4.12 26.25 -2.09
CA ILE A 164 3.90 25.55 -0.81
C ILE A 164 2.45 25.73 -0.37
N SER A 165 1.89 26.94 -0.47
CA SER A 165 0.50 27.22 -0.09
C SER A 165 -0.51 26.43 -0.93
N ILE A 166 -0.29 26.33 -2.24
CA ILE A 166 -1.11 25.50 -3.13
C ILE A 166 -0.99 24.02 -2.75
N ALA A 167 0.23 23.53 -2.51
CA ALA A 167 0.46 22.14 -2.12
C ALA A 167 -0.25 21.83 -0.79
N VAL A 168 -0.12 22.70 0.22
CA VAL A 168 -0.79 22.56 1.53
C VAL A 168 -2.31 22.64 1.37
N GLY A 169 -2.83 23.54 0.54
CA GLY A 169 -4.26 23.65 0.22
C GLY A 169 -4.83 22.40 -0.45
N SER A 170 -3.99 21.63 -1.15
CA SER A 170 -4.39 20.35 -1.76
C SER A 170 -4.42 19.18 -0.76
N LYS A 171 -4.06 19.40 0.51
CA LYS A 171 -4.02 18.36 1.53
C LYS A 171 -5.41 17.79 1.79
N LYS A 172 -5.56 16.50 1.54
CA LYS A 172 -6.81 15.78 1.78
C LYS A 172 -7.04 15.60 3.29
N LYS A 173 -8.31 15.65 3.71
CA LYS A 173 -8.75 15.43 5.11
C LYS A 173 -8.24 14.11 5.71
N GLN A 174 -8.06 13.09 4.87
CA GLN A 174 -7.44 11.81 5.21
C GLN A 174 -6.74 11.23 3.99
N HIS A 175 -5.71 10.42 4.22
CA HIS A 175 -5.13 9.62 3.15
C HIS A 175 -6.14 8.53 2.73
N ALA A 176 -6.03 8.04 1.50
CA ALA A 176 -6.85 6.92 1.04
C ALA A 176 -6.37 5.65 1.76
N VAL A 177 -6.94 5.36 2.93
CA VAL A 177 -6.68 4.12 3.66
C VAL A 177 -7.32 2.97 2.88
N VAL A 178 -6.56 1.89 2.70
CA VAL A 178 -7.07 0.55 2.43
C VAL A 178 -8.03 0.21 3.57
N ARG A 179 -9.32 0.47 3.36
CA ARG A 179 -10.48 0.09 4.18
C ARG A 179 -10.23 -0.06 5.69
N SER A 180 -10.86 0.84 6.43
CA SER A 180 -11.35 0.57 7.77
C SER A 180 -11.94 -0.85 7.85
N TYR A 181 -11.27 -1.73 8.59
CA TYR A 181 -11.83 -3.02 8.97
C TYR A 181 -13.02 -2.75 9.91
N PRO A 182 -14.21 -3.33 9.68
CA PRO A 182 -15.29 -3.23 10.65
C PRO A 182 -14.92 -4.14 11.83
N ILE A 183 -14.32 -3.54 12.87
CA ILE A 183 -14.28 -4.17 14.18
C ILE A 183 -15.65 -3.92 14.80
N VAL A 184 -16.45 -4.98 14.92
CA VAL A 184 -17.67 -4.97 15.71
C VAL A 184 -17.26 -4.81 17.18
N TYR A 185 -17.23 -3.58 17.68
CA TYR A 185 -17.23 -3.33 19.12
C TYR A 185 -18.66 -3.54 19.63
N GLN A 186 -18.85 -4.55 20.46
CA GLN A 186 -20.00 -4.56 21.35
C GLN A 186 -19.77 -3.48 22.42
N PRO A 187 -20.65 -2.47 22.55
CA PRO A 187 -20.50 -1.47 23.60
C PRO A 187 -20.71 -2.12 24.97
N ILE A 188 -19.77 -1.87 25.89
CA ILE A 188 -19.96 -2.07 27.32
C ILE A 188 -20.92 -0.96 27.80
N PRO A 189 -22.02 -1.28 28.50
CA PRO A 189 -22.94 -0.25 28.97
C PRO A 189 -22.32 0.48 30.16
N LEU A 190 -21.95 1.74 29.98
CA LEU A 190 -21.84 2.71 31.07
C LEU A 190 -23.05 3.63 31.02
N LEU A 191 -23.77 3.66 32.14
CA LEU A 191 -24.96 4.46 32.40
C LEU A 191 -24.73 5.95 32.10
N GLY A 192 -25.75 6.62 31.55
CA GLY A 192 -25.85 8.07 31.56
C GLY A 192 -26.67 8.66 30.41
N ASN A 193 -27.99 8.75 30.59
CA ASN A 193 -28.92 9.50 29.75
C ASN A 193 -28.46 10.95 29.49
N ILE A 194 -28.37 11.40 28.22
CA ILE A 194 -28.83 12.73 27.78
C ILE A 194 -29.26 12.65 26.31
N ILE A 195 -30.54 12.99 26.07
CA ILE A 195 -31.18 13.13 24.76
C ILE A 195 -30.85 14.53 24.22
N HIS A 196 -30.42 14.65 22.96
CA HIS A 196 -30.69 15.87 22.19
C HIS A 196 -30.93 15.61 20.71
N ASN A 197 -32.19 15.86 20.33
CA ASN A 197 -32.70 16.03 18.97
C ASN A 197 -32.02 17.22 18.28
N THR A 198 -31.58 17.07 17.02
CA THR A 198 -31.70 18.16 16.04
C THR A 198 -31.85 17.60 14.62
N SER A 199 -33.00 17.88 14.02
CA SER A 199 -33.32 17.77 12.61
C SER A 199 -32.75 18.97 11.85
N ILE A 200 -32.04 18.77 10.73
CA ILE A 200 -31.79 19.84 9.76
C ILE A 200 -32.07 19.34 8.35
N PHE A 201 -33.14 19.91 7.80
CA PHE A 201 -33.54 19.93 6.39
C PHE A 201 -32.45 20.50 5.49
N PHE A 202 -32.17 19.89 4.33
CA PHE A 202 -31.80 20.64 3.13
C PHE A 202 -32.34 19.99 1.84
N ARG A 203 -32.72 20.89 0.95
CA ARG A 203 -33.65 20.77 -0.19
C ARG A 203 -33.09 20.05 -1.42
N ASN A 204 -34.05 19.50 -2.18
CA ASN A 204 -34.02 19.01 -3.54
C ASN A 204 -33.08 19.75 -4.52
N ILE A 205 -32.17 19.00 -5.14
CA ILE A 205 -31.61 19.29 -6.47
C ILE A 205 -31.74 18.00 -7.30
N SER A 206 -32.61 18.02 -8.29
CA SER A 206 -32.84 16.93 -9.22
C SER A 206 -31.72 16.90 -10.27
N VAL A 207 -30.85 15.88 -10.22
CA VAL A 207 -29.94 15.55 -11.34
C VAL A 207 -30.44 14.26 -11.99
N ARG A 208 -30.88 14.42 -13.24
CA ARG A 208 -31.45 13.40 -14.12
C ARG A 208 -30.34 12.42 -14.54
N TYR A 209 -30.30 11.22 -13.96
CA TYR A 209 -29.47 10.13 -14.49
C TYR A 209 -30.21 9.43 -15.62
N LEU A 210 -29.60 9.44 -16.81
CA LEU A 210 -30.03 8.64 -17.96
C LEU A 210 -29.85 7.16 -17.62
N TYR A 211 -30.97 6.43 -17.66
CA TYR A 211 -31.07 5.00 -17.38
C TYR A 211 -30.49 4.22 -18.56
N VAL A 212 -29.25 3.73 -18.44
CA VAL A 212 -28.75 2.67 -19.33
C VAL A 212 -29.21 1.34 -18.74
N SER A 213 -30.10 0.67 -19.47
CA SER A 213 -30.72 -0.60 -19.09
C SER A 213 -29.67 -1.64 -18.71
N SER A 214 -29.74 -2.10 -17.45
CA SER A 214 -28.89 -3.11 -16.85
C SER A 214 -29.06 -4.49 -17.50
N ILE A 215 -28.04 -4.96 -18.21
CA ILE A 215 -27.82 -6.40 -18.35
C ILE A 215 -27.27 -6.87 -17.00
N ASN A 216 -28.09 -7.59 -16.25
CA ASN A 216 -27.85 -8.00 -14.87
C ASN A 216 -26.73 -9.08 -14.79
N ARG A 217 -25.46 -8.65 -14.89
CA ARG A 217 -24.29 -9.48 -14.58
C ARG A 217 -23.84 -9.16 -13.16
N LYS A 218 -24.13 -10.08 -12.22
CA LYS A 218 -23.70 -10.01 -10.82
C LYS A 218 -22.17 -9.91 -10.76
N LEU A 219 -21.62 -8.78 -10.29
CA LEU A 219 -20.19 -8.61 -10.06
C LEU A 219 -19.76 -9.55 -8.93
N THR A 220 -18.71 -10.35 -9.15
CA THR A 220 -18.27 -11.35 -8.16
C THR A 220 -17.38 -10.76 -7.07
N HIS A 221 -16.66 -9.68 -7.35
CA HIS A 221 -15.74 -9.04 -6.40
C HIS A 221 -16.38 -7.89 -5.61
N VAL A 222 -17.71 -7.79 -5.59
CA VAL A 222 -18.43 -6.69 -4.95
C VAL A 222 -19.65 -7.24 -4.23
N THR A 223 -19.87 -6.83 -2.98
CA THR A 223 -21.07 -7.19 -2.19
C THR A 223 -22.31 -6.46 -2.72
N LYS A 224 -23.50 -6.85 -2.25
CA LYS A 224 -24.77 -6.18 -2.59
C LYS A 224 -24.78 -4.67 -2.24
N ASN A 225 -23.88 -4.22 -1.36
CA ASN A 225 -23.77 -2.84 -0.90
C ASN A 225 -22.70 -2.03 -1.67
N GLY A 226 -22.07 -2.60 -2.71
CA GLY A 226 -21.01 -1.93 -3.47
C GLY A 226 -19.61 -2.05 -2.86
N GLU A 227 -19.46 -2.82 -1.79
CA GLU A 227 -18.16 -3.05 -1.15
C GLU A 227 -17.40 -4.15 -1.89
N VAL A 228 -16.22 -3.84 -2.40
CA VAL A 228 -15.21 -4.80 -2.89
C VAL A 228 -15.01 -5.99 -1.93
N MET A 229 -14.73 -7.21 -2.39
CA MET A 229 -14.39 -8.35 -1.51
C MET A 229 -13.55 -9.37 -2.30
N MET A 230 -12.57 -10.00 -1.65
CA MET A 230 -11.93 -11.19 -2.21
C MET A 230 -12.91 -12.35 -2.15
N VAL A 231 -13.16 -13.00 -3.29
CA VAL A 231 -14.14 -14.07 -3.37
C VAL A 231 -13.61 -15.30 -2.65
N ASP A 232 -14.35 -15.81 -1.68
CA ASP A 232 -14.02 -17.09 -1.06
C ASP A 232 -14.05 -18.22 -2.11
N THR A 233 -12.99 -19.01 -2.13
CA THR A 233 -12.80 -20.13 -3.05
C THR A 233 -12.75 -21.47 -2.35
N SER A 234 -12.82 -21.51 -1.02
CA SER A 234 -12.62 -22.71 -0.20
C SER A 234 -13.54 -23.88 -0.58
N ASP A 235 -14.81 -23.62 -0.90
CA ASP A 235 -15.78 -24.64 -1.34
C ASP A 235 -15.62 -25.10 -2.80
N LYS A 236 -14.69 -24.51 -3.57
CA LYS A 236 -14.51 -24.86 -4.99
C LYS A 236 -13.58 -26.06 -5.10
N MET A 237 -13.93 -26.99 -5.98
CA MET A 237 -13.06 -28.12 -6.30
C MET A 237 -11.75 -27.62 -6.93
N SER A 238 -10.62 -28.16 -6.46
CA SER A 238 -9.32 -27.90 -7.06
C SER A 238 -9.24 -28.60 -8.42
N THR A 239 -8.87 -27.85 -9.46
CA THR A 239 -8.73 -28.38 -10.83
C THR A 239 -7.47 -27.80 -11.46
N ARG A 240 -6.89 -28.49 -12.45
CA ARG A 240 -5.88 -27.89 -13.32
C ARG A 240 -6.49 -26.73 -14.10
N ARG A 241 -5.83 -25.57 -14.06
CA ARG A 241 -6.28 -24.33 -14.67
C ARG A 241 -5.17 -23.74 -15.52
N THR A 242 -5.54 -23.22 -16.68
CA THR A 242 -4.62 -22.59 -17.61
C THR A 242 -5.20 -21.27 -18.10
N ALA A 243 -4.33 -20.29 -18.33
CA ALA A 243 -4.70 -19.04 -18.97
C ALA A 243 -3.60 -18.62 -19.94
N SER A 244 -4.00 -18.07 -21.09
CA SER A 244 -3.10 -17.48 -22.07
C SER A 244 -3.49 -16.03 -22.32
N ALA A 245 -2.50 -15.15 -22.35
CA ALA A 245 -2.65 -13.73 -22.65
C ALA A 245 -1.59 -13.28 -23.67
N CYS A 246 -1.85 -12.17 -24.36
CA CYS A 246 -0.88 -11.52 -25.23
C CYS A 246 -0.87 -10.01 -25.08
N GLY A 247 0.20 -9.38 -25.56
CA GLY A 247 0.43 -7.94 -25.61
C GLY A 247 1.35 -7.58 -26.76
N GLN A 248 1.34 -6.31 -27.17
CA GLN A 248 2.14 -5.81 -28.28
C GLN A 248 2.88 -4.53 -27.88
N VAL A 249 4.13 -4.41 -28.32
CA VAL A 249 4.92 -3.19 -28.21
C VAL A 249 5.25 -2.71 -29.62
N LYS A 250 4.63 -1.61 -30.04
CA LYS A 250 4.92 -0.94 -31.30
C LYS A 250 6.16 -0.08 -31.11
N VAL A 251 7.14 -0.26 -31.98
CA VAL A 251 8.40 0.49 -32.01
C VAL A 251 8.64 1.05 -33.41
N ASN A 252 9.65 1.91 -33.57
CA ASN A 252 10.11 2.31 -34.89
C ASN A 252 11.03 1.24 -35.53
N VAL A 253 11.29 1.37 -36.83
CA VAL A 253 12.12 0.43 -37.60
C VAL A 253 13.55 0.35 -37.06
N GLU A 254 14.08 1.46 -36.55
CA GLU A 254 15.43 1.50 -35.96
C GLU A 254 15.53 0.62 -34.71
N ILE A 255 14.62 0.79 -33.75
CA ILE A 255 14.56 -0.03 -32.54
C ILE A 255 14.34 -1.51 -32.92
N MET A 256 13.45 -1.80 -33.87
CA MET A 256 13.21 -3.17 -34.32
C MET A 256 14.51 -3.83 -34.84
N ASN A 257 15.28 -3.12 -35.65
CA ASN A 257 16.57 -3.59 -36.16
C ASN A 257 17.60 -3.78 -35.05
N GLN A 258 17.65 -2.88 -34.06
CA GLN A 258 18.55 -2.97 -32.91
C GLN A 258 18.23 -4.17 -32.02
N ILE A 259 16.94 -4.44 -31.78
CA ILE A 259 16.49 -5.64 -31.04
C ILE A 259 16.88 -6.90 -31.80
N LYS A 260 16.57 -6.97 -33.11
CA LYS A 260 16.87 -8.14 -33.96
C LYS A 260 18.37 -8.48 -33.98
N LYS A 261 19.23 -7.45 -34.06
CA LYS A 261 20.68 -7.63 -34.10
C LYS A 261 21.32 -7.74 -32.70
N ASN A 262 20.52 -7.61 -31.64
CA ASN A 262 20.99 -7.58 -30.25
C ASN A 262 22.10 -6.54 -30.00
N LEU A 263 21.93 -5.33 -30.54
CA LEU A 263 22.95 -4.26 -30.52
C LEU A 263 22.66 -3.17 -29.47
N LEU A 264 21.64 -3.36 -28.65
CA LEU A 264 21.31 -2.42 -27.58
C LEU A 264 22.36 -2.44 -26.48
N LYS A 265 22.82 -1.25 -26.07
CA LYS A 265 23.79 -1.08 -24.96
C LYS A 265 23.36 -1.73 -23.65
N LYS A 266 22.04 -1.86 -23.44
CA LYS A 266 21.45 -2.49 -22.25
C LYS A 266 21.44 -4.03 -22.30
N GLY A 267 21.85 -4.64 -23.42
CA GLY A 267 21.90 -6.09 -23.59
C GLY A 267 20.64 -6.69 -24.24
N ASP A 268 20.45 -7.99 -24.03
CA ASP A 268 19.42 -8.79 -24.69
C ASP A 268 18.01 -8.49 -24.18
N VAL A 269 17.29 -7.66 -24.94
CA VAL A 269 15.94 -7.22 -24.62
C VAL A 269 14.96 -8.38 -24.46
N LEU A 270 15.03 -9.38 -25.34
CA LEU A 270 14.04 -10.45 -25.38
C LEU A 270 14.20 -11.36 -24.17
N ASN A 271 15.43 -11.73 -23.83
CA ASN A 271 15.69 -12.55 -22.65
C ASN A 271 15.40 -11.81 -21.35
N VAL A 272 15.76 -10.53 -21.23
CA VAL A 272 15.44 -9.72 -20.05
C VAL A 272 13.93 -9.56 -19.87
N ALA A 273 13.19 -9.28 -20.95
CA ALA A 273 11.73 -9.18 -20.91
C ALA A 273 11.04 -10.52 -20.57
N LYS A 274 11.60 -11.65 -21.03
CA LYS A 274 11.12 -13.00 -20.71
C LYS A 274 11.27 -13.31 -19.22
N ILE A 275 12.44 -13.02 -18.64
CA ILE A 275 12.70 -13.20 -17.20
C ILE A 275 11.78 -12.29 -16.38
N ALA A 276 11.64 -11.03 -16.77
CA ALA A 276 10.77 -10.08 -16.09
C ALA A 276 9.30 -10.55 -16.07
N GLY A 277 8.78 -11.08 -17.18
CA GLY A 277 7.43 -11.65 -17.26
C GLY A 277 7.25 -12.86 -16.33
N ILE A 278 8.23 -13.77 -16.28
CA ILE A 278 8.19 -14.94 -15.39
C ILE A 278 8.15 -14.51 -13.91
N MET A 279 8.98 -13.52 -13.54
CA MET A 279 9.00 -12.98 -12.18
C MET A 279 7.67 -12.29 -11.84
N ALA A 280 7.13 -11.52 -12.79
CA ALA A 280 5.87 -10.80 -12.63
C ALA A 280 4.68 -11.73 -12.41
N ALA A 281 4.56 -12.83 -13.17
CA ALA A 281 3.52 -13.83 -12.94
C ALA A 281 3.52 -14.35 -11.49
N LYS A 282 4.69 -14.64 -10.93
CA LYS A 282 4.84 -15.11 -9.53
C LYS A 282 4.50 -14.02 -8.50
N LYS A 283 4.45 -12.76 -8.92
CA LYS A 283 4.22 -11.57 -8.10
C LYS A 283 2.84 -10.95 -8.31
N THR A 284 1.96 -11.59 -9.07
CA THR A 284 0.62 -11.08 -9.40
C THR A 284 -0.21 -10.73 -8.17
N GLN A 285 -0.20 -11.59 -7.15
CA GLN A 285 -0.91 -11.34 -5.88
C GLN A 285 -0.39 -10.10 -5.13
N ASP A 286 0.89 -9.75 -5.30
CA ASP A 286 1.50 -8.58 -4.67
C ASP A 286 1.11 -7.29 -5.43
N LEU A 287 0.74 -7.41 -6.71
CA LEU A 287 0.45 -6.30 -7.62
C LEU A 287 -1.06 -6.02 -7.78
N ILE A 288 -1.88 -7.08 -7.74
CA ILE A 288 -3.33 -7.00 -7.95
C ILE A 288 -4.05 -7.25 -6.61
N PRO A 289 -4.61 -6.22 -5.95
CA PRO A 289 -5.02 -6.24 -4.53
C PRO A 289 -6.02 -7.31 -4.06
N LEU A 290 -6.65 -8.07 -4.97
CA LEU A 290 -7.68 -9.08 -4.65
C LEU A 290 -7.42 -10.43 -5.33
N CYS A 291 -6.26 -10.59 -5.96
CA CYS A 291 -5.84 -11.89 -6.44
C CYS A 291 -5.48 -12.79 -5.25
N HIS A 292 -5.87 -14.05 -5.33
CA HIS A 292 -5.43 -15.05 -4.37
C HIS A 292 -3.95 -15.37 -4.57
N ASN A 293 -3.32 -15.94 -3.55
CA ASN A 293 -2.03 -16.59 -3.70
C ASN A 293 -2.21 -17.90 -4.47
N ILE A 294 -1.54 -18.05 -5.61
CA ILE A 294 -1.61 -19.26 -6.44
C ILE A 294 -0.22 -19.85 -6.60
N ASN A 295 -0.06 -21.13 -6.23
CA ASN A 295 1.15 -21.89 -6.50
C ASN A 295 1.20 -22.28 -7.98
N LEU A 296 1.94 -21.51 -8.78
CA LEU A 296 2.05 -21.70 -10.23
C LEU A 296 2.89 -22.94 -10.59
N SER A 297 2.35 -23.79 -11.47
CA SER A 297 3.02 -25.00 -11.95
C SER A 297 3.89 -24.76 -13.18
N LYS A 298 3.45 -23.90 -14.10
CA LYS A 298 4.20 -23.54 -15.32
C LYS A 298 3.92 -22.09 -15.69
N ILE A 299 4.97 -21.38 -16.10
CA ILE A 299 4.89 -20.06 -16.73
C ILE A 299 5.72 -20.14 -18.00
N ASP A 300 5.12 -19.82 -19.14
CA ASP A 300 5.77 -19.86 -20.45
C ASP A 300 5.56 -18.51 -21.12
N VAL A 301 6.64 -17.76 -21.32
CA VAL A 301 6.63 -16.42 -21.94
C VAL A 301 7.37 -16.52 -23.27
N ASN A 302 6.70 -16.20 -24.36
CA ASN A 302 7.24 -16.20 -25.71
C ASN A 302 7.15 -14.80 -26.31
N ILE A 303 8.20 -14.40 -27.01
CA ILE A 303 8.30 -13.07 -27.61
C ILE A 303 8.65 -13.24 -29.09
N TYR A 304 7.89 -12.58 -29.95
CA TYR A 304 7.99 -12.67 -31.40
C TYR A 304 8.19 -11.28 -32.00
N LEU A 305 9.05 -11.17 -33.01
CA LEU A 305 9.26 -9.94 -33.76
C LEU A 305 8.42 -9.98 -35.04
N ILE A 306 7.50 -9.04 -35.20
CA ILE A 306 6.69 -8.84 -36.40
C ILE A 306 7.28 -7.63 -37.14
N GLU A 307 8.30 -7.90 -37.95
CA GLU A 307 9.12 -6.86 -38.59
C GLU A 307 8.32 -5.98 -39.55
N SER A 308 7.41 -6.57 -40.34
CA SER A 308 6.53 -5.87 -41.28
C SER A 308 5.70 -4.77 -40.63
N GLU A 309 5.40 -4.93 -39.35
CA GLU A 309 4.60 -4.01 -38.57
C GLU A 309 5.43 -3.26 -37.52
N SER A 310 6.73 -3.51 -37.39
CA SER A 310 7.54 -3.00 -36.27
C SER A 310 6.90 -3.24 -34.90
N VAL A 311 6.35 -4.45 -34.69
CA VAL A 311 5.70 -4.86 -33.45
C VAL A 311 6.48 -5.99 -32.78
N VAL A 312 6.73 -5.84 -31.48
CA VAL A 312 7.20 -6.93 -30.61
C VAL A 312 5.97 -7.53 -29.91
N LYS A 313 5.60 -8.76 -30.27
CA LYS A 313 4.46 -9.46 -29.70
C LYS A 313 4.91 -10.34 -28.54
N VAL A 314 4.26 -10.19 -27.39
CA VAL A 314 4.49 -11.02 -26.20
C VAL A 314 3.28 -11.92 -26.00
N GLU A 315 3.52 -13.21 -25.77
CA GLU A 315 2.50 -14.18 -25.37
C GLU A 315 2.93 -14.88 -24.09
N CYS A 316 2.00 -15.06 -23.15
CA CYS A 316 2.24 -15.82 -21.93
C CYS A 316 1.16 -16.88 -21.74
N CYS A 317 1.58 -18.09 -21.36
CA CYS A 317 0.72 -19.16 -20.88
C CYS A 317 1.10 -19.53 -19.44
N VAL A 318 0.13 -19.50 -18.54
CA VAL A 318 0.30 -19.86 -17.12
C VAL A 318 -0.59 -21.04 -16.79
N SER A 319 -0.09 -21.96 -15.97
CA SER A 319 -0.87 -23.07 -15.42
C SER A 319 -0.63 -23.28 -13.94
N ALA A 320 -1.68 -23.68 -13.23
CA ALA A 320 -1.64 -24.05 -11.82
C ALA A 320 -2.70 -25.11 -11.50
N GLU A 321 -2.56 -25.78 -10.36
CA GLU A 321 -3.64 -26.55 -9.74
C GLU A 321 -4.24 -25.74 -8.59
N GLY A 322 -5.55 -25.53 -8.60
CA GLY A 322 -6.19 -24.75 -7.55
C GLY A 322 -7.67 -24.44 -7.77
N GLN A 323 -8.20 -23.62 -6.87
CA GLN A 323 -9.62 -23.28 -6.77
C GLN A 323 -10.00 -22.01 -7.54
N THR A 324 -9.01 -21.18 -7.92
CA THR A 324 -9.17 -19.94 -8.68
C THR A 324 -8.36 -19.96 -9.97
N GLY A 325 -8.77 -19.16 -10.96
CA GLY A 325 -8.11 -19.09 -12.26
C GLY A 325 -6.79 -18.32 -12.23
N VAL A 326 -6.00 -18.45 -13.30
CA VAL A 326 -4.66 -17.84 -13.45
C VAL A 326 -4.62 -16.74 -14.53
N GLU A 327 -5.78 -16.11 -14.81
CA GLU A 327 -5.90 -15.08 -15.85
C GLU A 327 -5.02 -13.87 -15.55
N MET A 328 -4.99 -13.45 -14.27
CA MET A 328 -4.26 -12.27 -13.85
C MET A 328 -2.76 -12.48 -13.90
N GLU A 329 -2.30 -13.71 -13.67
CA GLU A 329 -0.90 -14.08 -13.75
C GLU A 329 -0.39 -14.01 -15.18
N ALA A 330 -1.18 -14.50 -16.15
CA ALA A 330 -0.85 -14.39 -17.57
C ALA A 330 -0.85 -12.92 -18.04
N LEU A 331 -1.86 -12.13 -17.65
CA LEU A 331 -1.95 -10.72 -18.02
C LEU A 331 -0.83 -9.88 -17.39
N THR A 332 -0.48 -10.16 -16.14
CA THR A 332 0.59 -9.44 -15.42
C THR A 332 1.95 -9.75 -16.02
N ALA A 333 2.23 -11.02 -16.36
CA ALA A 333 3.45 -11.41 -17.06
C ALA A 333 3.63 -10.65 -18.38
N VAL A 334 2.60 -10.65 -19.23
CA VAL A 334 2.61 -9.91 -20.50
C VAL A 334 2.86 -8.43 -20.27
N SER A 335 2.14 -7.82 -19.33
CA SER A 335 2.21 -6.38 -19.07
C SER A 335 3.62 -5.95 -18.66
N ILE A 336 4.23 -6.69 -17.74
CA ILE A 336 5.59 -6.39 -17.28
C ILE A 336 6.62 -6.68 -18.37
N SER A 337 6.49 -7.76 -19.15
CA SER A 337 7.37 -8.00 -20.30
C SER A 337 7.32 -6.83 -21.30
N CYS A 338 6.12 -6.31 -21.61
CA CYS A 338 5.97 -5.13 -22.47
C CYS A 338 6.63 -3.87 -21.88
N LEU A 339 6.45 -3.61 -20.57
CA LEU A 339 7.10 -2.50 -19.88
C LEU A 339 8.63 -2.65 -19.84
N THR A 340 9.14 -3.87 -19.72
CA THR A 340 10.57 -4.15 -19.78
C THR A 340 11.13 -3.88 -21.18
N ILE A 341 10.44 -4.30 -22.25
CA ILE A 341 10.84 -3.96 -23.63
C ILE A 341 10.90 -2.43 -23.80
N TYR A 342 9.90 -1.71 -23.28
CA TYR A 342 9.90 -0.25 -23.28
C TYR A 342 11.14 0.30 -22.57
N ASP A 343 11.41 -0.10 -21.31
CA ASP A 343 12.57 0.42 -20.57
C ASP A 343 13.90 0.15 -21.28
N MET A 344 14.04 -1.02 -21.89
CA MET A 344 15.24 -1.41 -22.60
C MET A 344 15.47 -0.56 -23.87
N CYS A 345 14.41 -0.02 -24.46
CA CYS A 345 14.45 0.71 -25.73
C CYS A 345 14.25 2.23 -25.61
N LYS A 346 13.73 2.74 -24.48
CA LYS A 346 13.33 4.16 -24.32
C LYS A 346 14.44 5.19 -24.54
N ALA A 347 15.71 4.76 -24.50
CA ALA A 347 16.85 5.63 -24.78
C ALA A 347 16.99 5.96 -26.29
N LEU A 348 16.42 5.13 -27.17
CA LEU A 348 16.43 5.34 -28.62
C LEU A 348 15.25 6.21 -29.07
N SER A 349 14.06 5.99 -28.50
CA SER A 349 12.88 6.83 -28.71
C SER A 349 11.89 6.67 -27.57
N HIS A 350 11.12 7.73 -27.29
CA HIS A 350 9.98 7.70 -26.38
C HIS A 350 8.66 7.38 -27.10
N ASP A 351 8.64 7.32 -28.44
CA ASP A 351 7.47 7.00 -29.26
C ASP A 351 7.20 5.49 -29.34
N ILE A 352 7.32 4.81 -28.19
CA ILE A 352 7.05 3.38 -28.05
C ILE A 352 5.64 3.23 -27.49
N VAL A 353 4.81 2.40 -28.12
CA VAL A 353 3.41 2.22 -27.69
C VAL A 353 3.19 0.78 -27.22
N ILE A 354 2.77 0.63 -25.97
CA ILE A 354 2.28 -0.65 -25.43
C ILE A 354 0.78 -0.73 -25.68
N GLN A 355 0.34 -1.79 -26.34
CA GLN A 355 -1.05 -1.96 -26.75
C GLN A 355 -1.49 -3.42 -26.73
N SER A 356 -2.79 -3.64 -26.90
CA SER A 356 -3.38 -4.96 -27.12
C SER A 356 -3.05 -5.98 -26.02
N ILE A 357 -2.97 -5.54 -24.76
CA ILE A 357 -2.85 -6.44 -23.61
C ILE A 357 -4.22 -7.08 -23.35
N LEU A 358 -4.33 -8.37 -23.62
CA LEU A 358 -5.61 -9.07 -23.62
C LEU A 358 -5.47 -10.56 -23.29
N LEU A 359 -6.51 -11.13 -22.67
CA LEU A 359 -6.61 -12.55 -22.39
C LEU A 359 -7.07 -13.28 -23.66
N ASN A 360 -6.28 -14.23 -24.17
CA ASN A 360 -6.58 -15.06 -25.33
C ASN A 360 -7.49 -16.23 -24.97
N SER A 361 -7.19 -16.93 -23.87
CA SER A 361 -7.99 -18.08 -23.45
C SER A 361 -7.80 -18.38 -21.97
N LYS A 362 -8.76 -19.10 -21.39
CA LYS A 362 -8.61 -19.80 -20.12
C LYS A 362 -9.39 -21.11 -20.13
N CYS A 363 -8.83 -22.12 -19.48
CA CYS A 363 -9.46 -23.41 -19.28
C CYS A 363 -9.38 -23.82 -17.81
N GLY A 364 -10.39 -24.53 -17.33
CA GLY A 364 -10.48 -25.00 -15.94
C GLY A 364 -11.29 -24.08 -15.03
N GLY A 365 -11.94 -24.68 -14.03
CA GLY A 365 -12.96 -24.00 -13.21
C GLY A 365 -14.36 -23.99 -13.84
N LYS A 366 -15.22 -23.07 -13.38
CA LYS A 366 -16.65 -23.04 -13.77
C LYS A 366 -16.92 -22.55 -15.20
N LYS A 367 -16.00 -21.79 -15.81
CA LYS A 367 -16.19 -21.18 -17.13
C LYS A 367 -14.87 -21.20 -17.90
N ASN A 368 -14.90 -21.82 -19.08
CA ASN A 368 -13.83 -21.67 -20.07
C ASN A 368 -14.08 -20.41 -20.90
N PHE A 369 -13.00 -19.86 -21.46
CA PHE A 369 -13.08 -18.75 -22.39
C PHE A 369 -12.01 -18.93 -23.47
N ILE A 370 -12.39 -18.72 -24.72
CA ILE A 370 -11.48 -18.59 -25.84
C ILE A 370 -11.93 -17.34 -26.57
N ARG A 371 -11.00 -16.42 -26.80
CA ARG A 371 -11.25 -15.20 -27.56
C ARG A 371 -11.43 -15.57 -29.02
N SER A 372 -12.59 -15.28 -29.58
CA SER A 372 -12.80 -15.28 -31.02
C SER A 372 -11.82 -14.30 -31.65
N VAL A 373 -11.15 -14.72 -32.72
CA VAL A 373 -10.29 -13.86 -33.53
C VAL A 373 -11.13 -12.65 -33.97
N LEU A 374 -10.65 -11.44 -33.69
CA LEU A 374 -11.25 -10.19 -34.19
C LEU A 374 -10.89 -9.99 -35.65
#